data_AF-A0A4V1CGV1-F1
#
_entry.id   AF-A0A4V1CGV1-F1
#
_cell.length_a   1.000
_cell.length_b   1.000
_cell.length_c   1.000
_cell.angle_alpha   90.00
_cell.angle_beta   90.00
_cell.angle_gamma   90.00
#
_symmetry.space_group_name_H-M   'P 1'
#
loop_
_entity.id
_entity.type
_entity.pdbx_description
1 polymer ?
#
loop_
_entity_poly.entity_id
_entity_poly.type
_entity_poly.pdbx_seq_one_letter_code
_entity_poly.pdbx_strand_id
1 'polypeptide(L)'
;MMDEDGSFDEHEFHYLYGEQASRRLAKTGVKRAGRTTGLRLYTATIAMTDRNVMIQAFHASLARSVDEVRARLAGRFGPHIADGADIRIGMYPAAPLVVALVPPPVVEMICRVARHGADPKTRKFEVDIQQCIRA
;
A
#
# COMPACT_ATOMS: atom_id res chain seq x y z
N MET A 1 -7.33 49.64 -61.05
CA MET A 1 -6.96 50.96 -60.49
C MET A 1 -7.74 51.04 -59.19
N MET A 2 -7.05 50.87 -58.05
CA MET A 2 -6.59 51.99 -57.19
C MET A 2 -7.81 52.76 -56.64
N ASP A 3 -8.02 53.00 -55.36
CA ASP A 3 -7.27 52.78 -54.12
C ASP A 3 -8.25 52.96 -52.94
N GLU A 4 -7.88 52.39 -51.80
CA GLU A 4 -7.86 52.97 -50.44
C GLU A 4 -9.06 53.84 -49.98
N ASP A 5 -9.74 53.38 -48.92
CA ASP A 5 -9.70 54.05 -47.60
C ASP A 5 -10.68 53.44 -46.59
N GLY A 6 -10.15 53.07 -45.43
CA GLY A 6 -10.90 53.07 -44.17
C GLY A 6 -11.43 51.74 -43.66
N SER A 7 -10.59 50.97 -42.96
CA SER A 7 -11.04 50.36 -41.69
C SER A 7 -9.84 50.03 -40.82
N PHE A 8 -9.76 50.79 -39.74
CA PHE A 8 -8.84 50.75 -38.60
C PHE A 8 -8.59 49.32 -38.09
N ASP A 9 -7.30 49.00 -37.90
CA ASP A 9 -6.76 47.70 -37.50
C ASP A 9 -6.34 47.76 -36.03
N GLU A 10 -6.88 46.88 -35.19
CA GLU A 10 -6.27 46.48 -33.92
C GLU A 10 -6.48 44.97 -33.70
N HIS A 11 -5.62 44.22 -34.38
CA HIS A 11 -4.88 43.07 -33.88
C HIS A 11 -5.10 42.62 -32.42
N GLU A 12 -5.42 41.32 -32.33
CA GLU A 12 -4.67 40.33 -31.55
C GLU A 12 -4.85 40.28 -30.01
N PHE A 13 -5.10 39.05 -29.55
CA PHE A 13 -5.22 38.58 -28.17
C PHE A 13 -6.58 38.74 -27.48
N HIS A 14 -7.49 37.81 -27.80
CA HIS A 14 -8.27 37.19 -26.72
C HIS A 14 -8.64 35.72 -27.02
N TYR A 15 -7.79 34.84 -26.50
CA TYR A 15 -8.05 33.49 -25.99
C TYR A 15 -9.27 32.70 -26.52
N LEU A 16 -8.92 31.64 -27.25
CA LEU A 16 -9.45 30.27 -27.15
C LEU A 16 -10.88 30.02 -27.65
N TYR A 17 -10.97 29.84 -28.98
CA TYR A 17 -11.64 28.73 -29.70
C TYR A 17 -12.24 27.62 -28.81
N GLY A 18 -13.41 27.04 -29.07
CA GLY A 18 -14.26 27.09 -30.25
C GLY A 18 -15.33 25.98 -30.12
N GLU A 19 -16.49 26.25 -30.69
CA GLU A 19 -17.61 25.31 -30.78
C GLU A 19 -17.35 24.17 -31.80
N GLN A 20 -17.89 23.00 -31.48
CA GLN A 20 -18.42 21.96 -32.39
C GLN A 20 -17.47 21.21 -33.34
N ALA A 21 -17.23 19.92 -33.04
CA ALA A 21 -16.99 18.91 -34.07
C ALA A 21 -17.50 17.51 -33.64
N SER A 22 -18.69 17.17 -34.12
CA SER A 22 -19.17 15.79 -34.22
C SER A 22 -18.20 14.93 -35.05
N ARG A 23 -17.74 13.79 -34.54
CA ARG A 23 -17.58 12.52 -35.30
C ARG A 23 -16.94 11.41 -34.44
N ARG A 24 -17.75 10.36 -34.25
CA ARG A 24 -17.42 8.93 -34.45
C ARG A 24 -16.33 8.28 -33.57
N LEU A 25 -16.79 7.22 -32.91
CA LEU A 25 -16.06 6.00 -32.55
C LEU A 25 -14.80 6.17 -31.70
N ALA A 26 -14.93 5.87 -30.41
CA ALA A 26 -14.12 4.81 -29.81
C ALA A 26 -14.75 4.33 -28.51
N LYS A 27 -15.17 3.06 -28.51
CA LYS A 27 -15.23 2.22 -27.31
C LYS A 27 -13.92 2.38 -26.53
N THR A 28 -13.98 3.04 -25.38
CA THR A 28 -13.23 2.65 -24.18
C THR A 28 -14.12 3.11 -23.01
N GLY A 29 -15.08 2.32 -22.56
CA GLY A 29 -14.70 1.21 -21.70
C GLY A 29 -13.52 1.65 -20.85
N VAL A 30 -13.75 2.52 -19.86
CA VAL A 30 -12.83 2.64 -18.73
C VAL A 30 -12.94 1.30 -18.02
N LYS A 31 -12.29 0.30 -18.61
CA LYS A 31 -11.65 -0.77 -17.88
C LYS A 31 -10.75 0.02 -16.94
N ARG A 32 -11.23 0.26 -15.72
CA ARG A 32 -10.34 0.17 -14.56
C ARG A 32 -9.73 -1.21 -14.73
N ALA A 33 -8.63 -1.25 -15.48
CA ALA A 33 -7.78 -2.41 -15.61
C ALA A 33 -7.56 -2.77 -14.16
N GLY A 34 -8.11 -3.92 -13.75
CA GLY A 34 -7.96 -4.40 -12.41
C GLY A 34 -6.48 -4.30 -12.13
N ARG A 35 -6.08 -3.35 -11.28
CA ARG A 35 -4.91 -3.57 -10.46
C ARG A 35 -5.30 -4.83 -9.73
N THR A 36 -4.90 -5.98 -10.25
CA THR A 36 -4.51 -7.09 -9.41
C THR A 36 -3.58 -6.43 -8.42
N THR A 37 -4.13 -6.03 -7.27
CA THR A 37 -3.36 -5.57 -6.13
C THR A 37 -2.59 -6.82 -5.74
N GLY A 38 -1.46 -7.01 -6.39
CA GLY A 38 -0.60 -8.16 -6.19
C GLY A 38 -0.34 -8.26 -4.70
N LEU A 39 -0.32 -9.48 -4.19
CA LEU A 39 0.04 -9.70 -2.81
C LEU A 39 1.39 -9.05 -2.55
N ARG A 40 1.46 -8.25 -1.49
CA ARG A 40 2.69 -7.61 -1.01
C ARG A 40 2.99 -8.14 0.36
N LEU A 41 4.28 -8.23 0.68
CA LEU A 41 4.69 -8.47 2.05
C LEU A 41 4.31 -7.25 2.89
N TYR A 42 3.62 -7.51 3.98
CA TYR A 42 3.43 -6.56 5.06
C TYR A 42 4.07 -7.13 6.32
N THR A 43 4.64 -6.25 7.12
CA THR A 43 5.09 -6.56 8.47
C THR A 43 4.32 -5.71 9.45
N ALA A 44 4.04 -6.24 10.63
CA ALA A 44 3.43 -5.50 11.71
C ALA A 44 4.19 -5.79 13.00
N THR A 45 4.38 -4.75 13.80
CA THR A 45 4.94 -4.89 15.15
C THR A 45 3.99 -4.32 16.18
N ILE A 46 3.93 -4.98 17.33
CA ILE A 46 3.06 -4.64 18.45
C ILE A 46 3.91 -4.65 19.71
N ALA A 47 3.84 -3.57 20.49
CA ALA A 47 4.31 -3.55 21.87
C ALA A 47 3.19 -2.97 22.73
N MET A 48 2.69 -3.75 23.68
CA MET A 48 1.65 -3.35 24.60
C MET A 48 2.06 -3.76 26.01
N THR A 49 1.65 -2.98 27.00
CA THR A 49 1.73 -3.36 28.40
C THR A 49 0.38 -3.11 29.04
N ASP A 50 -0.21 -4.15 29.63
CA ASP A 50 -1.46 -4.08 30.37
C ASP A 50 -1.39 -4.96 31.61
N ARG A 51 -1.85 -4.46 32.76
CA ARG A 51 -2.00 -5.20 34.04
C ARG A 51 -0.86 -6.22 34.31
N ASN A 52 0.38 -5.76 34.35
CA ASN A 52 1.60 -6.53 34.60
C ASN A 52 1.97 -7.57 33.53
N VAL A 53 1.33 -7.50 32.36
CA VAL A 53 1.66 -8.30 31.19
C VAL A 53 2.18 -7.40 30.09
N MET A 54 3.42 -7.64 29.66
CA MET A 54 3.96 -7.05 28.46
C MET A 54 3.79 -8.03 27.29
N ILE A 55 3.17 -7.58 26.22
CA ILE A 55 3.04 -8.31 24.96
C ILE A 55 3.89 -7.61 23.91
N GLN A 56 4.80 -8.35 23.31
CA GLN A 56 5.54 -7.94 22.14
C GLN A 56 5.25 -8.95 21.03
N ALA A 57 4.88 -8.47 19.85
CA ALA A 57 4.61 -9.34 18.71
C ALA A 57 5.16 -8.77 17.41
N PHE A 58 5.54 -9.68 16.53
CA PHE A 58 5.89 -9.44 15.15
C PHE A 58 5.01 -10.34 14.28
N HIS A 59 4.47 -9.75 13.21
CA HIS A 59 3.70 -10.45 12.19
C HIS A 59 4.29 -10.10 10.82
N ALA A 60 4.38 -11.09 9.94
CA ALA A 60 4.72 -10.89 8.54
C ALA A 60 3.81 -11.75 7.68
N SER A 61 3.11 -11.15 6.71
CA SER A 61 2.27 -11.92 5.80
C SER A 61 2.12 -11.25 4.44
N LEU A 62 1.69 -12.05 3.46
CA LEU A 62 1.26 -11.53 2.18
C LEU A 62 -0.20 -11.07 2.26
N ALA A 63 -0.46 -9.82 1.88
CA ALA A 63 -1.79 -9.24 1.87
C ALA A 63 -1.98 -8.27 0.69
N ARG A 64 -3.23 -7.90 0.41
CA ARG A 64 -3.58 -6.91 -0.62
C ARG A 64 -3.54 -5.49 -0.09
N SER A 65 -3.82 -5.30 1.19
CA SER A 65 -3.89 -3.99 1.85
C SER A 65 -3.49 -4.10 3.32
N VAL A 66 -3.25 -2.92 3.93
CA VAL A 66 -3.05 -2.78 5.38
C VAL A 66 -4.29 -3.23 6.16
N ASP A 67 -5.49 -2.98 5.63
CA ASP A 67 -6.75 -3.34 6.30
C ASP A 67 -6.90 -4.86 6.44
N GLU A 68 -6.45 -5.63 5.45
CA GLU A 68 -6.44 -7.09 5.53
C GLU A 68 -5.50 -7.59 6.63
N VAL A 69 -4.32 -6.99 6.76
CA VAL A 69 -3.38 -7.29 7.85
C VAL A 69 -3.99 -6.92 9.19
N ARG A 70 -4.60 -5.73 9.30
CA ARG A 70 -5.26 -5.28 10.53
C ARG A 70 -6.41 -6.20 10.93
N ALA A 71 -7.21 -6.67 9.98
CA ALA A 71 -8.28 -7.64 10.24
C ALA A 71 -7.73 -8.98 10.77
N ARG A 72 -6.61 -9.47 10.22
CA ARG A 72 -5.93 -10.67 10.72
C ARG A 72 -5.41 -10.46 12.14
N LEU A 73 -4.75 -9.34 12.39
CA LEU A 73 -4.28 -8.97 13.73
C LEU A 73 -5.43 -8.85 14.72
N ALA A 74 -6.56 -8.26 14.31
CA ALA A 74 -7.74 -8.12 15.16
C ALA A 74 -8.34 -9.48 15.53
N GLY A 75 -8.38 -10.42 14.58
CA GLY A 75 -8.82 -11.79 14.83
C GLY A 75 -7.91 -12.55 15.81
N ARG A 76 -6.62 -12.19 15.89
CA ARG A 76 -5.63 -12.89 16.72
C ARG A 76 -5.39 -12.26 18.08
N PHE A 77 -5.27 -10.94 18.12
CA PHE A 77 -4.89 -10.17 19.31
C PHE A 77 -6.04 -9.31 19.85
N GLY A 78 -7.17 -9.26 19.15
CA GLY A 78 -8.28 -8.37 19.46
C GLY A 78 -8.16 -7.01 18.76
N PRO A 79 -9.29 -6.32 18.54
CA PRO A 79 -9.35 -5.09 17.76
C PRO A 79 -8.52 -3.97 18.35
N HIS A 80 -8.53 -3.81 19.68
CA HIS A 80 -7.78 -2.75 20.37
C HIS A 80 -6.26 -2.88 20.16
N ILE A 81 -5.73 -4.10 20.18
CA ILE A 81 -4.30 -4.33 19.96
C ILE A 81 -3.94 -4.13 18.48
N ALA A 82 -4.80 -4.61 17.57
CA ALA A 82 -4.60 -4.45 16.14
C ALA A 82 -4.59 -2.98 15.70
N ASP A 83 -5.36 -2.12 16.37
CA ASP A 83 -5.40 -0.70 16.04
C ASP A 83 -4.10 0.04 16.36
N GLY A 84 -3.39 -0.40 17.40
CA GLY A 84 -2.10 0.14 17.82
C GLY A 84 -0.89 -0.46 17.09
N ALA A 85 -1.08 -1.40 16.17
CA ALA A 85 0.03 -2.06 15.47
C ALA A 85 0.71 -1.11 14.46
N ASP A 86 2.05 -1.09 14.46
CA ASP A 86 2.84 -0.43 13.41
C ASP A 86 2.95 -1.37 12.21
N ILE A 87 2.11 -1.12 11.19
CA ILE A 87 2.04 -1.93 9.97
C ILE A 87 2.78 -1.24 8.84
N ARG A 88 3.70 -1.97 8.20
CA ARG A 88 4.57 -1.48 7.12
C ARG A 88 4.55 -2.41 5.92
N ILE A 89 4.75 -1.85 4.73
CA ILE A 89 5.00 -2.64 3.52
C ILE A 89 6.47 -3.08 3.52
N GLY A 90 6.71 -4.36 3.24
CA GLY A 90 8.04 -4.96 3.22
C GLY A 90 8.56 -5.32 4.60
N MET A 91 9.85 -5.61 4.68
CA MET A 91 10.56 -5.96 5.91
C MET A 91 11.52 -4.82 6.27
N TYR A 92 11.52 -4.38 7.53
CA TYR A 92 12.49 -3.43 8.06
C TYR A 92 13.33 -4.08 9.18
N PRO A 93 14.46 -4.71 8.83
CA PRO A 93 15.26 -5.50 9.78
C PRO A 93 15.78 -4.70 10.98
N ALA A 94 15.99 -3.39 10.81
CA ALA A 94 16.53 -2.52 11.84
C ALA A 94 15.47 -1.98 12.82
N ALA A 95 14.19 -2.36 12.68
CA ALA A 95 13.17 -1.98 13.67
C ALA A 95 13.49 -2.62 15.03
N PRO A 96 13.39 -1.89 16.16
CA PRO A 96 13.74 -2.42 17.47
C PRO A 96 13.04 -3.75 17.81
N LEU A 97 11.73 -3.85 17.57
CA LEU A 97 10.98 -5.09 17.83
C LEU A 97 11.33 -6.22 16.86
N VAL A 98 11.79 -5.90 15.66
CA VAL A 98 12.27 -6.92 14.71
C VAL A 98 13.59 -7.51 15.20
N VAL A 99 14.53 -6.64 15.60
CA VAL A 99 15.82 -7.05 16.16
C VAL A 99 15.64 -7.88 17.44
N ALA A 100 14.68 -7.50 18.29
CA ALA A 100 14.43 -8.18 19.56
C ALA A 100 13.75 -9.54 19.39
N LEU A 101 12.79 -9.67 18.45
CA LEU A 101 11.92 -10.85 18.37
C LEU A 101 12.28 -11.83 17.25
N VAL A 102 12.87 -11.36 16.16
CA VAL A 102 12.96 -12.15 14.92
C VAL A 102 14.39 -12.67 14.74
N PRO A 103 14.62 -13.99 14.83
CA PRO A 103 15.94 -14.55 14.58
C PRO A 103 16.45 -14.21 13.16
N PRO A 104 17.76 -13.94 12.96
CA PRO A 104 18.29 -13.58 11.65
C PRO A 104 17.90 -14.52 10.49
N PRO A 105 17.88 -15.87 10.66
CA PRO A 105 17.45 -16.77 9.59
C PRO A 105 15.97 -16.56 9.17
N VAL A 106 15.12 -16.14 10.10
CA VAL A 106 13.70 -15.85 9.82
C VAL A 106 13.57 -14.55 9.02
N VAL A 107 14.38 -13.54 9.33
CA VAL A 107 14.46 -12.30 8.55
C VAL A 107 14.87 -12.58 7.11
N GLU A 108 15.91 -13.40 6.92
CA GLU A 108 16.37 -13.80 5.59
C GLU A 108 15.30 -14.53 4.79
N MET A 109 14.58 -15.46 5.43
CA MET A 109 13.45 -16.16 4.84
C MET A 109 12.33 -15.19 4.41
N ILE A 110 11.93 -14.27 5.28
CA ILE A 110 10.90 -13.26 4.97
C ILE A 110 11.34 -12.39 3.79
N CYS A 111 12.59 -11.93 3.78
CA CYS A 111 13.17 -11.17 2.67
C CYS A 111 13.19 -11.96 1.35
N ARG A 112 13.46 -13.27 1.40
CA ARG A 112 13.39 -14.15 0.23
C ARG A 112 11.96 -14.24 -0.30
N VAL A 113 10.97 -14.41 0.57
CA VAL A 113 9.55 -14.42 0.18
C VAL A 113 9.12 -13.09 -0.42
N ALA A 114 9.56 -11.96 0.13
CA ALA A 114 9.27 -10.63 -0.41
C ALA A 114 9.69 -10.50 -1.89
N ARG A 115 10.83 -11.08 -2.26
CA ARG A 115 11.37 -11.08 -3.64
C ARG A 115 10.59 -11.99 -4.59
N HIS A 116 9.90 -13.00 -4.05
CA HIS A 116 9.15 -14.00 -4.82
C HIS A 116 7.63 -13.89 -4.65
N GLY A 117 7.10 -12.80 -4.09
CA GLY A 117 5.71 -12.64 -3.62
C GLY A 117 4.58 -12.83 -4.64
N ALA A 118 4.90 -13.16 -5.89
CA ALA A 118 3.95 -13.56 -6.93
C ALA A 118 3.82 -15.09 -7.11
N ASP A 119 4.69 -15.90 -6.50
CA ASP A 119 4.60 -17.37 -6.60
C ASP A 119 3.33 -17.86 -5.89
N PRO A 120 2.44 -18.61 -6.59
CA PRO A 120 1.26 -19.23 -6.01
C PRO A 120 1.50 -19.97 -4.69
N LYS A 121 2.69 -20.58 -4.52
CA LYS A 121 3.08 -21.34 -3.32
C LYS A 121 3.25 -20.45 -2.08
N THR A 122 3.55 -19.17 -2.27
CA THR A 122 3.79 -18.21 -1.19
C THR A 122 2.54 -17.45 -0.75
N ARG A 123 1.40 -17.62 -1.44
CA ARG A 123 0.15 -16.87 -1.15
C ARG A 123 -0.38 -17.03 0.28
N LYS A 124 -0.04 -18.13 0.94
CA LYS A 124 -0.41 -18.42 2.34
C LYS A 124 0.72 -18.13 3.34
N PHE A 125 1.74 -17.39 2.92
CA PHE A 125 2.86 -17.06 3.78
C PHE A 125 2.42 -16.16 4.93
N GLU A 126 2.68 -16.63 6.14
CA GLU A 126 2.46 -15.93 7.39
C GLU A 126 3.51 -16.39 8.40
N VAL A 127 4.06 -15.43 9.14
CA VAL A 127 4.98 -15.65 10.26
C VAL A 127 4.50 -14.79 11.41
N ASP A 128 4.36 -15.40 12.57
CA ASP A 128 4.02 -14.71 13.80
C ASP A 128 4.96 -15.12 14.89
N ILE A 129 5.49 -14.12 15.58
CA ILE A 129 6.32 -14.30 16.76
C ILE A 129 5.71 -13.45 17.85
N GLN A 130 5.48 -14.06 18.99
CA GLN A 130 4.92 -13.39 20.16
C GLN A 130 5.75 -13.74 21.38
N GLN A 131 6.07 -12.72 22.16
CA GLN A 131 6.63 -12.85 23.49
C GLN A 131 5.68 -12.21 24.48
N CYS A 132 5.39 -12.95 25.56
CA CYS A 132 4.56 -12.51 26.66
C CYS A 132 5.40 -12.58 27.93
N ILE A 133 5.57 -11.44 28.60
CA ILE A 133 6.34 -11.34 29.84
C ILE A 133 5.35 -11.00 30.94
N ARG A 134 5.39 -11.76 32.03
CA ARG A 134 4.57 -11.55 33.23
C ARG A 134 5.49 -11.31 34.41
N ALA A 135 5.23 -10.24 35.14
CA ALA A 135 5.89 -9.93 36.41
C ALA A 135 5.14 -10.57 37.58
#